data_AF-A0A1W9QUC1-F1
#
_entry.id   AF-A0A1W9QUC1-F1
#
_cell.length_a   1.000
_cell.length_b   1.000
_cell.length_c   1.000
_cell.angle_alpha   90.00
_cell.angle_beta   90.00
_cell.angle_gamma   90.00
#
_symmetry.space_group_name_H-M   'P 1'
#
loop_
_entity.id
_entity.type
_entity.pdbx_description
1 polymer ?
#
loop_
_entity_poly.entity_id
_entity_poly.type
_entity_poly.pdbx_seq_one_letter_code
_entity_poly.pdbx_strand_id
1 'polypeptide(L)'
;MGVFVKFKKPTIKEVVKRLIKLEEEVGKIKPEVMSAVEQELNTRTKQLQDLLAEVVALVALLKKKGFITQEEIKKWLVEKKNG
;
A
#
# COMPACT_ATOMS: atom_id res chain seq x y z
N MET A 1 -48.70 -28.66 -11.09
CA MET A 1 -48.15 -29.27 -9.86
C MET A 1 -46.78 -28.67 -9.61
N GLY A 2 -46.67 -27.71 -8.68
CA GLY A 2 -45.39 -27.09 -8.33
C GLY A 2 -44.62 -27.97 -7.35
N VAL A 3 -43.41 -28.38 -7.71
CA VAL A 3 -42.53 -29.16 -6.82
C VAL A 3 -42.01 -28.21 -5.73
N PHE A 4 -42.54 -28.32 -4.51
CA PHE A 4 -41.98 -27.66 -3.35
C PHE A 4 -40.63 -28.31 -3.00
N VAL A 5 -39.53 -27.70 -3.47
CA VAL A 5 -38.18 -28.06 -3.05
C VAL A 5 -38.02 -27.60 -1.61
N LYS A 6 -38.16 -28.52 -0.64
CA LYS A 6 -37.81 -28.26 0.76
C LYS A 6 -36.30 -28.07 0.87
N PHE A 7 -35.84 -26.82 0.91
CA PHE A 7 -34.49 -26.51 1.38
C PHE A 7 -34.39 -26.96 2.84
N LYS A 8 -33.74 -28.09 3.09
CA LYS A 8 -33.41 -28.53 4.45
C LYS A 8 -32.50 -27.46 5.07
N LYS A 9 -32.93 -26.87 6.19
CA LYS A 9 -32.08 -25.97 6.97
C LYS A 9 -30.83 -26.74 7.39
N PRO A 10 -29.62 -26.19 7.18
CA PRO A 10 -28.40 -26.86 7.56
C PRO A 10 -28.42 -27.11 9.07
N THR A 11 -27.95 -28.28 9.46
CA THR A 11 -27.80 -28.62 10.87
C THR A 11 -26.71 -27.75 11.50
N ILE A 12 -26.79 -27.54 12.82
CA ILE A 12 -25.77 -26.77 13.56
C ILE A 12 -24.35 -27.30 13.28
N LYS A 13 -24.20 -28.63 13.16
CA LYS A 13 -22.91 -29.26 12.81
C LYS A 13 -22.38 -28.87 11.44
N GLU A 14 -23.25 -28.78 10.43
CA GLU A 14 -22.88 -28.35 9.08
C GLU A 14 -22.52 -26.87 9.03
N VAL A 15 -23.22 -26.04 9.80
CA VAL A 15 -22.90 -24.61 9.95
C VAL A 15 -21.54 -24.43 10.61
N VAL A 16 -21.29 -25.12 11.73
CA VAL A 16 -20.00 -25.07 12.45
C VAL A 16 -18.84 -25.54 11.56
N LYS A 17 -19.01 -26.63 10.80
CA LYS A 17 -17.96 -27.11 9.88
C LYS A 17 -17.64 -26.09 8.78
N ARG A 18 -18.65 -25.36 8.28
CA ARG A 18 -18.44 -24.28 7.31
C ARG A 18 -17.75 -23.07 7.93
N LEU A 19 -18.07 -22.73 9.18
CA LEU A 19 -17.41 -21.64 9.91
C LEU A 19 -15.93 -21.94 10.14
N ILE A 20 -15.57 -23.15 10.59
CA ILE A 20 -14.16 -23.55 10.78
C ILE A 20 -13.39 -23.45 9.45
N LYS A 21 -13.98 -23.94 8.35
CA LYS A 21 -13.34 -23.86 7.03
C LYS A 21 -13.15 -22.41 6.58
N LEU A 22 -14.13 -21.54 6.83
CA LEU A 22 -14.03 -20.11 6.54
C LEU A 22 -12.96 -19.43 7.40
N GLU A 23 -12.86 -19.78 8.68
CA GLU A 23 -11.79 -19.27 9.57
C GLU A 23 -10.40 -19.70 9.09
N GLU A 24 -10.24 -20.94 8.63
CA GLU A 24 -8.99 -21.43 8.03
C GLU A 24 -8.64 -20.70 6.72
N GLU A 25 -9.62 -20.47 5.84
CA GLU A 25 -9.41 -19.75 4.59
C GLU A 25 -9.09 -18.27 4.84
N VAL A 26 -9.84 -17.60 5.72
CA VAL A 26 -9.57 -16.21 6.15
C VAL A 26 -8.21 -16.10 6.85
N GLY A 27 -7.87 -17.10 7.67
CA GLY A 27 -6.58 -17.19 8.36
C GLY A 27 -5.38 -17.30 7.43
N LYS A 28 -5.56 -17.84 6.22
CA LYS A 28 -4.52 -17.91 5.17
C LYS A 28 -4.48 -16.67 4.28
N ILE A 29 -5.64 -16.11 3.93
CA ILE A 29 -5.73 -14.89 3.12
C ILE A 29 -5.09 -13.70 3.84
N LYS A 30 -5.28 -13.58 5.16
CA LYS A 30 -4.76 -12.46 5.94
C LYS A 30 -3.23 -12.31 5.88
N PRO A 31 -2.40 -13.35 6.12
CA PRO A 31 -0.95 -13.24 6.02
C PRO A 31 -0.46 -13.09 4.58
N GLU A 32 -1.10 -13.73 3.59
CA GLU A 32 -0.72 -13.60 2.18
C GLU A 32 -0.94 -12.17 1.67
N VAL A 33 -2.11 -11.59 1.96
CA VAL A 33 -2.42 -10.20 1.61
C VAL A 33 -1.51 -9.23 2.35
N MET A 34 -1.25 -9.48 3.64
CA MET A 34 -0.32 -8.63 4.42
C MET A 34 1.09 -8.66 3.83
N SER A 35 1.60 -9.85 3.49
CA SER A 35 2.92 -10.02 2.89
C SER A 35 3.02 -9.31 1.52
N ALA A 36 1.98 -9.41 0.68
CA ALA A 36 1.93 -8.70 -0.59
C ALA A 36 1.93 -7.18 -0.41
N VAL A 37 1.18 -6.67 0.58
CA VAL A 37 1.15 -5.23 0.91
C VAL A 37 2.51 -4.77 1.42
N GLU A 38 3.15 -5.51 2.32
CA GLU A 38 4.49 -5.21 2.83
C GLU A 38 5.52 -5.17 1.70
N GLN A 39 5.48 -6.14 0.78
CA GLN A 39 6.39 -6.19 -0.36
C GLN A 39 6.21 -4.98 -1.31
N GLU A 40 4.95 -4.60 -1.59
CA GLU A 40 4.64 -3.44 -2.41
C GLU A 40 5.10 -2.13 -1.73
N LEU A 41 4.85 -1.99 -0.42
CA LEU A 41 5.32 -0.84 0.36
C LEU A 41 6.83 -0.73 0.37
N ASN A 42 7.54 -1.84 0.53
CA ASN A 42 9.01 -1.86 0.47
C ASN A 42 9.52 -1.46 -0.92
N THR A 43 8.88 -1.95 -1.99
CA THR A 43 9.23 -1.61 -3.37
C THR A 43 9.04 -0.12 -3.63
N ARG A 44 7.90 0.44 -3.25
CA ARG A 44 7.61 1.88 -3.39
C ARG A 44 8.56 2.74 -2.55
N THR A 45 8.88 2.29 -1.34
CA THR A 45 9.83 3.00 -0.46
C THR A 45 11.20 3.09 -1.12
N LYS A 46 11.68 1.99 -1.71
CA LYS A 46 12.94 1.98 -2.47
C LYS A 46 12.89 2.91 -3.68
N GLN A 47 11.82 2.86 -4.47
CA GLN A 47 11.64 3.76 -5.61
C GLN A 47 11.66 5.25 -5.19
N LEU A 48 11.01 5.58 -4.06
CA LEU A 48 11.03 6.94 -3.52
C LEU A 48 12.43 7.36 -3.03
N GLN A 49 13.20 6.44 -2.45
CA GLN A 49 14.60 6.70 -2.06
C GLN A 49 15.49 6.95 -3.29
N ASP A 50 15.33 6.16 -4.34
CA ASP A 50 16.08 6.31 -5.60
C ASP A 50 15.74 7.66 -6.26
N LEU A 51 14.45 8.01 -6.37
CA LEU A 51 14.02 9.32 -6.88
C LEU A 51 14.55 10.48 -6.03
N LEU A 52 14.55 10.35 -4.70
CA LEU A 52 15.11 11.36 -3.82
C LEU A 52 16.62 11.55 -4.08
N ALA A 53 17.36 10.45 -4.25
CA ALA A 53 18.79 10.51 -4.56
C ALA A 53 19.07 11.22 -5.89
N GLU A 54 18.27 10.93 -6.94
CA GLU A 54 18.36 11.62 -8.23
C GLU A 54 18.08 13.12 -8.10
N VAL A 55 17.03 13.51 -7.38
CA VAL A 55 16.70 14.92 -7.15
C VAL A 55 17.84 15.63 -6.40
N VAL A 56 18.41 15.01 -5.37
CA VAL A 56 19.56 15.57 -4.63
C VAL A 56 20.77 15.75 -5.56
N ALA A 57 21.07 14.77 -6.41
CA ALA A 57 22.16 14.86 -7.37
C ALA A 57 21.95 15.99 -8.38
N LEU A 58 20.72 16.15 -8.90
CA LEU A 58 20.37 17.25 -9.81
C LEU A 58 20.50 18.62 -9.14
N VAL A 59 19.99 18.77 -7.91
CA VAL A 59 20.13 20.02 -7.14
C VAL A 59 21.60 20.35 -6.89
N ALA A 60 22.43 19.35 -6.54
CA ALA A 60 23.86 19.55 -6.36
C ALA A 60 24.55 19.99 -7.67
N LEU A 61 24.18 19.40 -8.81
CA LEU A 61 24.71 19.77 -10.12
C LEU A 61 24.32 21.19 -10.52
N LEU A 62 23.05 21.58 -10.31
CA LEU A 62 22.56 22.93 -10.59
C LEU A 62 23.27 23.97 -9.72
N LYS A 63 23.49 23.67 -8.43
CA LYS A 63 24.30 24.52 -7.53
C LYS A 63 25.73 24.66 -8.02
N LYS A 64 26.38 23.54 -8.39
CA LYS A 64 27.76 23.55 -8.90
C LYS A 64 27.92 24.38 -10.17
N LYS A 65 26.91 24.38 -11.05
CA LYS A 65 26.89 25.17 -12.28
C LYS A 65 26.42 26.62 -12.08
N GLY A 66 26.05 27.01 -10.86
CA GLY A 66 25.61 28.37 -10.54
C GLY A 66 24.20 28.71 -11.03
N PHE A 67 23.39 27.71 -11.42
CA PHE A 67 22.01 27.94 -11.89
C PHE A 67 21.02 28.21 -10.77
N ILE A 68 21.32 27.74 -9.55
CA ILE A 68 20.48 27.94 -8.37
C ILE A 68 21.37 28.22 -7.15
N THR A 69 20.94 29.19 -6.35
CA THR A 69 21.58 29.54 -5.07
C THR A 69 20.84 28.92 -3.89
N GLN A 70 21.49 28.87 -2.72
CA GLN A 70 20.83 28.41 -1.49
C GLN A 70 19.72 29.36 -1.04
N GLU A 71 19.89 30.68 -1.25
CA GLU A 71 18.87 31.69 -0.99
C GLU A 71 17.60 31.47 -1.82
N GLU A 72 17.72 31.18 -3.11
CA GLU A 72 16.56 30.92 -3.99
C GLU A 72 15.79 29.66 -3.55
N ILE A 73 16.51 28.58 -3.18
CA ILE A 73 15.90 27.37 -2.66
C ILE A 73 15.17 27.64 -1.34
N LYS A 74 15.80 28.39 -0.42
CA LYS A 74 15.18 28.75 0.86
C LYS A 74 13.91 29.60 0.64
N LYS A 75 13.97 30.59 -0.25
CA LYS A 75 12.82 31.44 -0.57
C LYS A 75 11.66 30.63 -1.13
N TRP A 76 11.95 29.73 -2.08
CA TRP A 76 10.95 28.82 -2.64
C TRP A 76 10.34 27.87 -1.59
N LEU A 77 11.15 27.33 -0.67
CA LEU A 77 10.67 26.48 0.43
C LEU A 77 9.75 27.23 1.39
N VAL A 78 10.04 28.51 1.68
CA VAL A 78 9.19 29.36 2.53
C VAL A 78 7.87 29.67 1.82
N GLU A 79 7.90 30.01 0.53
CA GLU A 79 6.70 30.25 -0.29
C GLU A 79 5.81 29.00 -0.38
N LYS A 80 6.40 27.80 -0.45
CA LYS A 80 5.66 26.53 -0.46
C LYS A 80 5.10 26.12 0.89
N LYS A 81 5.74 26.48 2.01
CA LYS A 81 5.25 26.21 3.37
C LYS A 81 4.11 27.12 3.81
N ASN A 82 4.02 28.30 3.20
CA ASN A 82 2.99 29.30 3.47
C ASN A 82 1.75 29.16 2.54
N GLY A 83 1.64 28.05 1.81
CA GLY A 83 0.47 27.66 1.01
C GLY A 83 -0.33 26.57 1.69
#